data_AF-A0A091CEQ4-F1
#
_entry.id   AF-A0A091CEQ4-F1
#
_cell.length_a   1.000
_cell.length_b   1.000
_cell.length_c   1.000
_cell.angle_alpha   90.00
_cell.angle_beta   90.00
_cell.angle_gamma   90.00
#
_symmetry.space_group_name_H-M   'P 1'
#
loop_
_entity.id
_entity.type
_entity.pdbx_description
1 polymer ?
#
loop_
_entity_poly.entity_id
_entity_poly.type
_entity_poly.pdbx_seq_one_letter_code
_entity_poly.pdbx_strand_id
1 'polypeptide(L)'
;MAVIENSPEWFMNIMKTIMPNMEVAMFFQKMMVFIEIGIALCLMAGLFTWLVNGVTIVLVATFCLSGMFYWVNIWFVPVAFALMNGSGRAIGLDHWVIPWLQRTLGKWRYGRPKSLYGQK
;
A
#
# COMPACT_ATOMS: atom_id res chain seq x y z
N MET A 1 3.35 -13.42 23.27
CA MET A 1 2.35 -12.53 23.88
C MET A 1 1.76 -11.66 22.78
N ALA A 2 0.43 -11.55 22.71
CA ALA A 2 -0.23 -10.56 21.86
C ALA A 2 0.10 -9.16 22.39
N VAL A 3 0.14 -8.16 21.51
CA VAL A 3 0.39 -6.77 21.93
C VAL A 3 -0.81 -6.21 22.71
N ILE A 4 -2.02 -6.63 22.31
CA ILE A 4 -3.27 -6.34 22.99
C ILE A 4 -3.98 -7.68 23.21
N GLU A 5 -4.27 -8.00 24.47
CA GLU A 5 -4.80 -9.31 24.87
C GLU A 5 -6.34 -9.38 24.75
N ASN A 6 -7.02 -8.23 24.74
CA ASN A 6 -8.48 -8.14 24.60
C ASN A 6 -8.87 -7.07 23.57
N SER A 7 -9.67 -7.43 22.58
CA SER A 7 -10.24 -6.50 21.62
C SER A 7 -11.21 -5.54 22.32
N PRO A 8 -11.09 -4.21 22.16
CA PRO A 8 -11.98 -3.26 22.81
C PRO A 8 -13.45 -3.48 22.43
N GLU A 9 -14.38 -3.35 23.39
CA GLU A 9 -15.81 -3.60 23.15
C GLU A 9 -16.42 -2.71 22.05
N TRP A 10 -15.94 -1.47 21.92
CA TRP A 10 -16.38 -0.56 20.86
C TRP A 10 -15.96 -1.04 19.46
N PHE A 11 -14.79 -1.67 19.33
CA PHE A 11 -14.31 -2.25 18.08
C PHE A 11 -15.07 -3.53 17.73
N MET A 12 -15.37 -4.35 18.73
CA MET A 12 -16.22 -5.54 18.59
C MET A 12 -17.63 -5.19 18.12
N ASN A 13 -18.22 -4.09 18.59
CA ASN A 13 -19.53 -3.63 18.13
C ASN A 13 -19.49 -3.18 16.66
N ILE A 14 -18.47 -2.43 16.24
CA ILE A 14 -18.29 -2.04 14.84
C ILE A 14 -18.11 -3.28 13.95
N MET A 15 -17.27 -4.22 14.36
CA MET A 15 -17.02 -5.45 13.60
C MET A 15 -18.27 -6.33 13.48
N LYS A 16 -19.09 -6.43 14.54
CA LYS A 16 -20.39 -7.13 14.49
C LYS A 16 -21.38 -6.45 13.55
N THR A 17 -21.37 -5.12 13.45
CA THR A 17 -22.21 -4.39 12.50
C THR A 17 -21.74 -4.57 11.06
N ILE A 18 -20.43 -4.64 10.81
CA ILE A 18 -19.87 -4.79 9.46
C ILE A 18 -19.91 -6.24 8.96
N MET A 19 -19.69 -7.21 9.85
CA MET A 19 -19.70 -8.65 9.55
C MET A 19 -20.73 -9.40 10.42
N PRO A 20 -22.02 -9.28 10.10
CA PRO A 20 -23.08 -9.96 10.87
C PRO A 20 -23.18 -11.46 10.57
N ASN A 21 -22.73 -11.93 9.39
CA ASN A 21 -22.90 -13.32 8.92
C ASN A 21 -21.57 -13.93 8.43
N MET A 22 -21.43 -15.25 8.55
CA MET A 22 -20.22 -15.99 8.12
C MET A 22 -19.90 -15.81 6.63
N GLU A 23 -20.90 -15.69 5.76
CA GLU A 23 -20.69 -15.44 4.32
C GLU A 23 -20.03 -14.08 4.07
N VAL A 24 -20.45 -13.05 4.81
CA VAL A 24 -19.90 -11.70 4.73
C VAL A 24 -18.48 -11.68 5.28
N ALA A 25 -18.20 -12.40 6.37
CA ALA A 25 -16.86 -12.53 6.92
C ALA A 25 -15.88 -13.19 5.94
N MET A 26 -16.30 -14.28 5.28
CA MET A 26 -15.48 -14.97 4.27
C MET A 26 -15.23 -14.10 3.02
N PHE A 27 -16.19 -13.26 2.65
CA PHE A 27 -16.02 -12.28 1.58
C PHE A 27 -14.97 -11.21 1.95
N PHE A 28 -15.10 -10.61 3.15
CA PHE A 28 -14.14 -9.62 3.65
C PHE A 28 -12.73 -10.20 3.77
N GLN A 29 -12.59 -11.43 4.24
CA GLN A 29 -11.30 -12.10 4.34
C GLN A 29 -10.65 -12.29 2.95
N LYS A 30 -11.40 -12.72 1.94
CA LYS A 30 -10.88 -12.84 0.57
C LYS A 30 -10.46 -11.48 0.01
N MET A 31 -11.28 -10.46 0.21
CA MET A 31 -10.99 -9.10 -0.23
C MET A 31 -9.72 -8.55 0.44
N MET A 32 -9.56 -8.80 1.74
CA MET A 32 -8.39 -8.38 2.50
C MET A 32 -7.10 -8.97 1.94
N VAL A 33 -7.10 -10.26 1.59
CA VAL A 33 -5.93 -10.92 0.98
C VAL A 33 -5.56 -10.26 -0.36
N PHE A 34 -6.53 -9.91 -1.20
CA PHE A 34 -6.25 -9.18 -2.44
C PHE A 34 -5.67 -7.77 -2.18
N ILE A 35 -6.17 -7.08 -1.15
CA ILE A 35 -5.64 -5.76 -0.74
C ILE A 35 -4.20 -5.89 -0.24
N GLU A 36 -3.90 -6.88 0.59
CA GLU A 36 -2.53 -7.13 1.08
C GLU A 36 -1.57 -7.46 -0.06
N ILE A 37 -1.99 -8.28 -1.03
CA ILE A 37 -1.20 -8.56 -2.24
C ILE A 37 -1.01 -7.27 -3.05
N GLY A 38 -2.05 -6.45 -3.21
CA GLY A 38 -1.97 -5.16 -3.89
C GLY A 38 -0.99 -4.20 -3.21
N ILE A 39 -1.06 -4.07 -1.88
CA ILE A 39 -0.14 -3.27 -1.07
C ILE A 39 1.30 -3.79 -1.21
N ALA A 40 1.50 -5.11 -1.11
CA ALA A 40 2.82 -5.72 -1.28
C ALA A 40 3.39 -5.44 -2.68
N LEU A 41 2.58 -5.56 -3.73
CA LEU A 41 2.97 -5.24 -5.10
C LEU A 41 3.25 -3.75 -5.28
N CYS A 42 2.47 -2.86 -4.67
CA CYS A 42 2.72 -1.41 -4.71
C CYS A 42 4.02 -1.03 -3.99
N LEU A 43 4.30 -1.64 -2.83
CA LEU A 43 5.56 -1.45 -2.10
C LEU A 43 6.75 -2.00 -2.89
N MET A 44 6.62 -3.20 -3.48
CA MET A 44 7.64 -3.78 -4.38
C MET A 44 7.87 -2.90 -5.62
N ALA A 45 6.81 -2.39 -6.24
CA ALA A 45 6.91 -1.46 -7.36
C ALA A 45 7.43 -0.07 -6.95
N GLY A 46 7.46 0.24 -5.66
CA GLY A 46 7.79 1.56 -5.15
C GLY A 46 6.84 2.64 -5.68
N LEU A 47 5.55 2.30 -5.86
CA LEU A 47 4.46 3.22 -6.26
C LEU A 47 3.80 3.79 -5.02
N PHE A 48 3.66 5.12 -4.93
CA PHE A 48 2.95 5.80 -3.84
C PHE A 48 3.37 5.32 -2.44
N THR A 49 4.67 5.11 -2.27
CA THR A 49 5.29 4.53 -1.08
C THR A 49 4.86 5.23 0.21
N TRP A 50 4.70 6.55 0.19
CA TRP A 50 4.22 7.29 1.34
C TRP A 50 2.78 6.92 1.74
N LEU A 51 1.85 6.84 0.76
CA LEU A 51 0.45 6.47 1.00
C LEU A 51 0.30 5.01 1.38
N VAL A 52 0.98 4.12 0.65
CA VAL A 52 0.87 2.67 0.82
C VAL A 52 1.40 2.26 2.19
N ASN A 53 2.52 2.84 2.64
CA ASN A 53 3.00 2.60 4.01
C ASN A 53 2.08 3.21 5.08
N GLY A 54 1.43 4.34 4.81
CA GLY A 54 0.38 4.87 5.69
C GLY A 54 -0.79 3.88 5.85
N VAL A 55 -1.23 3.27 4.76
CA VAL A 55 -2.26 2.20 4.78
C VAL A 55 -1.76 0.99 5.57
N THR A 56 -0.51 0.57 5.39
CA THR A 56 0.09 -0.53 6.16
C THR A 56 0.08 -0.25 7.66
N ILE A 57 0.36 0.99 8.10
CA ILE A 57 0.31 1.36 9.52
C ILE A 57 -1.12 1.24 10.08
N VAL A 58 -2.12 1.72 9.35
CA VAL A 58 -3.54 1.61 9.75
C VAL A 58 -3.98 0.14 9.82
N LEU A 59 -3.52 -0.68 8.89
CA LEU A 59 -3.80 -2.10 8.81
C LEU A 59 -3.14 -2.87 9.97
N VAL A 60 -1.89 -2.54 10.30
CA VAL A 60 -1.19 -3.05 11.50
C VAL A 60 -1.92 -2.64 12.77
N ALA A 61 -2.38 -1.40 12.89
CA ALA A 61 -3.16 -0.94 14.05
C ALA A 61 -4.49 -1.72 14.18
N THR A 62 -5.16 -1.99 13.06
CA THR A 62 -6.40 -2.79 13.04
C THR A 62 -6.14 -4.24 13.47
N PHE A 63 -5.01 -4.83 13.07
CA PHE A 63 -4.61 -6.18 13.52
C PHE A 63 -4.23 -6.22 15.01
N CYS A 64 -3.58 -5.18 15.52
CA CYS A 64 -3.34 -5.04 16.96
C CYS A 64 -4.66 -5.05 17.75
N LEU A 65 -5.66 -4.29 17.29
CA LEU A 65 -6.97 -4.20 17.94
C LEU A 65 -7.79 -5.49 17.84
N SER A 66 -7.53 -6.33 16.83
CA SER A 66 -8.19 -7.63 16.65
C SER A 66 -7.55 -8.76 17.48
N GLY A 67 -6.50 -8.48 18.26
CA GLY A 67 -5.80 -9.49 19.08
C GLY A 67 -4.94 -10.48 18.29
N MET A 68 -4.82 -10.30 16.96
CA MET A 68 -4.07 -11.18 16.07
C MET A 68 -2.59 -10.77 15.90
N PHE A 69 -2.17 -9.67 16.54
CA PHE A 69 -0.82 -9.11 16.40
C PHE A 69 0.07 -9.41 17.61
N TYR A 70 1.26 -9.95 17.33
CA TYR A 70 2.22 -10.40 18.34
C TYR A 70 3.38 -9.41 18.52
N TRP A 71 3.99 -9.40 19.70
CA TRP A 71 5.18 -8.58 20.00
C TRP A 71 6.34 -8.80 19.01
N VAL A 72 6.44 -10.00 18.44
CA VAL A 72 7.45 -10.33 17.41
C VAL A 72 7.26 -9.51 16.13
N ASN A 73 6.05 -9.01 15.85
CA ASN A 73 5.74 -8.27 14.63
C ASN A 73 5.79 -6.75 14.82
N ILE A 74 6.15 -6.25 16.01
CA ILE A 74 6.11 -4.81 16.31
C ILE A 74 7.07 -3.98 15.44
N TRP A 75 8.11 -4.61 14.88
CA TRP A 75 9.06 -4.01 13.95
C TRP A 75 8.41 -3.55 12.62
N PHE A 76 7.20 -4.00 12.29
CA PHE A 76 6.47 -3.50 11.12
C PHE A 76 6.20 -1.99 11.18
N VAL A 77 5.97 -1.45 12.38
CA VAL A 77 5.71 -0.02 12.57
C VAL A 77 6.93 0.84 12.21
N PRO A 78 8.13 0.63 12.79
CA PRO A 78 9.32 1.38 12.40
C PRO A 78 9.74 1.11 10.95
N VAL A 79 9.51 -0.09 10.40
CA VAL A 79 9.75 -0.37 8.98
C VAL A 79 8.81 0.43 8.09
N ALA A 80 7.52 0.52 8.41
CA ALA A 80 6.58 1.32 7.65
C ALA A 80 6.94 2.82 7.70
N PHE A 81 7.34 3.35 8.86
CA PHE A 81 7.83 4.73 8.97
C PHE A 81 9.12 4.97 8.18
N ALA A 82 10.06 4.02 8.17
CA ALA A 82 11.27 4.12 7.36
C ALA A 82 10.92 4.14 5.86
N LEU A 83 10.01 3.27 5.44
CA LEU A 83 9.54 3.19 4.05
C LEU A 83 8.71 4.42 3.62
N MET A 84 8.04 5.12 4.55
CA MET A 84 7.36 6.39 4.27
C MET A 84 8.32 7.50 3.82
N ASN A 85 9.58 7.51 4.27
CA ASN A 85 10.58 8.48 3.82
C ASN A 85 11.22 8.11 2.46
N GLY A 86 10.60 7.19 1.71
CA GLY A 86 11.12 6.70 0.43
C GLY A 86 12.30 5.72 0.55
N SER A 87 12.64 5.28 1.77
CA SER A 87 13.69 4.28 2.02
C SER A 87 13.13 2.88 1.79
N GLY A 88 13.39 2.30 0.61
CA GLY A 88 12.90 0.97 0.22
C GLY A 88 12.28 0.88 -1.18
N ARG A 89 12.66 1.80 -2.07
CA ARG A 89 12.32 1.75 -3.50
C ARG A 89 13.03 0.58 -4.19
N ALA A 90 12.33 -0.52 -4.48
CA ALA A 90 12.89 -1.61 -5.29
C ALA A 90 12.78 -1.34 -6.81
N ILE A 91 11.66 -0.78 -7.30
CA ILE A 91 11.48 -0.36 -8.72
C ILE A 91 11.31 1.16 -8.86
N GLY A 92 10.89 1.86 -7.80
CA GLY A 92 10.94 3.32 -7.72
C GLY A 92 10.01 4.05 -8.69
N LEU A 93 8.75 3.59 -8.80
CA LEU A 93 7.70 4.34 -9.48
C LEU A 93 7.07 5.44 -8.56
N ASP A 94 7.88 6.19 -7.79
CA ASP A 94 7.42 7.35 -7.01
C ASP A 94 8.35 8.53 -7.26
N HIS A 95 7.79 9.71 -7.53
CA HIS A 95 8.40 10.88 -8.20
C HIS A 95 9.02 10.61 -9.60
N TRP A 96 9.17 9.33 -10.01
CA TRP A 96 9.91 8.88 -11.19
C TRP A 96 9.10 8.13 -12.26
N VAL A 97 7.84 7.72 -12.01
CA VAL A 97 6.90 7.27 -13.10
C VAL A 97 6.61 8.40 -14.07
N ILE A 98 6.60 9.61 -13.52
CA ILE A 98 5.99 10.80 -14.09
C ILE A 98 6.74 11.27 -15.36
N PRO A 99 8.08 11.38 -15.40
CA PRO A 99 8.77 11.83 -16.62
C PRO A 99 8.94 10.72 -17.68
N TRP A 100 8.95 9.46 -17.26
CA TRP A 100 9.24 8.31 -18.13
C TRP A 100 7.99 7.76 -18.83
N LEU A 101 6.84 7.72 -18.14
CA LEU A 101 5.54 7.49 -18.77
C LEU A 101 5.21 8.61 -19.79
N GLN A 102 5.63 9.84 -19.49
CA GLN A 102 5.44 11.03 -20.34
C GLN A 102 6.33 11.04 -21.60
N ARG A 103 7.57 10.53 -21.55
CA ARG A 103 8.44 10.42 -22.74
C ARG A 103 8.08 9.24 -23.64
N THR A 104 7.61 8.13 -23.07
CA THR A 104 7.27 6.91 -23.81
C THR A 104 5.91 7.03 -24.51
N LEU A 105 4.87 7.53 -23.83
CA LEU A 105 3.59 7.87 -24.48
C LEU A 105 3.72 9.12 -25.37
N GLY A 106 4.57 10.08 -25.01
CA GLY A 106 4.83 11.28 -25.80
C GLY A 106 5.47 10.99 -27.15
N LYS A 107 6.51 10.14 -27.21
CA LYS A 107 7.11 9.71 -28.48
C LYS A 107 6.19 8.82 -29.30
N TRP A 108 5.37 8.01 -28.64
CA TRP A 108 4.41 7.13 -29.30
C TRP A 108 3.25 7.91 -29.95
N ARG A 109 2.85 9.06 -29.39
CA ARG A 109 1.74 9.89 -29.89
C ARG A 109 2.14 11.11 -30.72
N TYR A 110 3.26 11.76 -30.42
CA TYR A 110 3.69 13.00 -31.07
C TYR A 110 4.91 12.85 -31.98
N GLY A 111 5.61 11.71 -31.94
CA GLY A 111 6.87 11.53 -32.66
C GLY A 111 7.99 12.47 -32.17
N ARG A 112 9.15 12.45 -32.85
CA ARG A 112 10.31 13.29 -32.48
C ARG A 112 10.22 14.65 -33.20
N PRO A 113 10.18 15.79 -32.49
CA PRO A 113 10.25 17.10 -33.13
C PRO A 113 11.64 17.26 -33.79
N LYS A 114 11.66 17.60 -35.08
CA LYS A 114 12.88 17.85 -35.86
C LYS A 114 12.99 19.35 -36.13
N SER A 115 14.11 19.95 -35.74
CA SER A 115 14.44 21.34 -36.09
C SER A 115 14.66 21.45 -37.61
N LEU A 116 14.04 22.46 -38.23
CA LEU A 116 14.18 22.76 -39.67
C LEU A 116 15.40 23.63 -39.99
N TYR A 117 16.20 24.04 -38.99
CA TYR A 117 17.37 24.88 -39.24
C TYR A 117 18.56 24.04 -39.73
N GLY A 118 18.92 24.23 -41.00
CA GLY A 118 20.08 23.60 -41.65
C GLY A 118 19.76 22.65 -42.81
N GLN A 119 18.48 22.51 -43.20
CA GLN A 119 18.13 21.89 -44.49
C GLN A 119 18.29 22.95 -45.59
N LYS A 120 19.51 23.14 -46.08
CA LYS A 120 19.82 23.78 -47.35
C LYS A 120 20.75 22.87 -48.14
#